data_AF-A0A1T5MWS5-F1
#
_entry.id   AF-A0A1T5MWS5-F1
#
_cell.length_a   1.000
_cell.length_b   1.000
_cell.length_c   1.000
_cell.angle_alpha   90.00
_cell.angle_beta   90.00
_cell.angle_gamma   90.00
#
_symmetry.space_group_name_H-M   'P 1'
#
loop_
_entity.id
_entity.type
_entity.pdbx_description
1 polymer ?
#
loop_
_entity_poly.entity_id
_entity_poly.type
_entity_poly.pdbx_seq_one_letter_code
_entity_poly.pdbx_strand_id
1 'polypeptide(L)'
;MKKIILILLIFTLLGSTLMGCSRDNTDILQTKENHAYLEVLVEGFPNYVFHLYSVAGIGYENEYGAVYKETVKKDDREYLSQNKELLGFANGRFGSLAPAFLFVPLYINPKSKEEVKEYFRLLNQALEKEEYSVFIDKYSEKLNNINEYWVPFNAKEYLQEITQFKEVVKRISDIYVNNYDNYIERVWSVEKEKLISKREKLIKEIDEYNLIEKWQEATGKSFKYSVYQIVLCSANESGANAVSVAYERNHFYYEPNTKINHLVEYISHEVGTHLLFDTFKKVMSSGKYEYSLVYKAYESLAAFYNNKIIFSNRDLSVDFDDYDEVHFFEIYNQIHKNTPDISLEELLVKGIEEYSR
;
A
#
# COMPACT_ATOMS: atom_id res chain seq x y z
N MET A 1 -13.66 8.07 -24.05
CA MET A 1 -12.88 7.97 -22.81
C MET A 1 -13.76 8.42 -21.66
N LYS A 2 -14.47 7.47 -21.03
CA LYS A 2 -15.31 7.76 -19.86
C LYS A 2 -14.43 7.63 -18.61
N LYS A 3 -14.48 8.65 -17.76
CA LYS A 3 -13.88 8.66 -16.42
C LYS A 3 -14.40 7.44 -15.65
N ILE A 4 -13.50 6.66 -15.05
CA ILE A 4 -13.87 5.68 -14.03
C ILE A 4 -14.37 6.52 -12.85
N ILE A 5 -15.69 6.54 -12.70
CA ILE A 5 -16.39 7.13 -11.57
C ILE A 5 -16.27 6.10 -10.45
N LEU A 6 -15.70 6.50 -9.32
CA LEU A 6 -15.74 5.75 -8.07
C LEU A 6 -17.22 5.60 -7.67
N ILE A 7 -17.79 4.41 -7.87
CA ILE A 7 -19.19 4.12 -7.52
C ILE A 7 -19.26 3.84 -6.02
N LEU A 8 -19.87 4.78 -5.28
CA LEU A 8 -20.29 4.61 -3.89
C LEU A 8 -21.66 3.89 -3.88
N LEU A 9 -21.69 2.64 -3.41
CA LEU A 9 -22.92 1.91 -3.12
C LEU A 9 -23.14 1.83 -1.60
N ILE A 10 -24.26 2.38 -1.16
CA ILE A 10 -24.77 2.38 0.22
C ILE A 10 -25.54 1.08 0.44
N PHE A 11 -25.15 0.27 1.44
CA PHE A 11 -26.05 -0.73 2.03
C PHE A 11 -25.87 -0.88 3.54
N THR A 12 -27.01 -1.05 4.21
CA THR A 12 -27.25 -1.14 5.65
C THR A 12 -26.90 -2.50 6.24
N LEU A 13 -26.36 -2.49 7.46
CA LEU A 13 -26.04 -3.67 8.29
C LEU A 13 -27.28 -4.51 8.64
N LEU A 14 -27.10 -5.83 8.64
CA LEU A 14 -27.74 -6.77 9.58
C LEU A 14 -26.78 -7.93 9.82
N GLY A 15 -26.42 -8.14 11.09
CA GLY A 15 -25.35 -9.04 11.50
C GLY A 15 -25.74 -10.50 11.65
N SER A 16 -24.73 -11.34 11.94
CA SER A 16 -24.86 -12.56 12.75
C SER A 16 -23.47 -13.09 13.13
N THR A 17 -23.46 -13.82 14.24
CA THR A 17 -22.36 -14.18 15.12
C THR A 17 -21.91 -15.64 14.98
N LEU A 18 -20.65 -15.89 15.40
CA LEU A 18 -20.08 -17.06 16.11
C LEU A 18 -19.42 -18.25 15.36
N MET A 19 -18.18 -18.52 15.86
CA MET A 19 -17.47 -19.79 16.12
C MET A 19 -17.00 -20.66 14.93
N GLY A 20 -15.82 -21.28 14.93
CA GLY A 20 -14.82 -21.52 15.99
C GLY A 20 -13.56 -22.26 15.46
N CYS A 21 -12.61 -22.44 16.37
CA CYS A 21 -11.19 -22.85 16.30
C CYS A 21 -10.78 -24.09 15.47
N SER A 22 -9.51 -24.12 15.00
CA SER A 22 -8.41 -24.92 15.62
C SER A 22 -7.00 -24.57 15.08
N ARG A 23 -6.00 -24.69 15.96
CA ARG A 23 -4.54 -24.41 15.85
C ARG A 23 -3.81 -25.47 14.96
N ASP A 24 -2.55 -25.35 14.52
CA ASP A 24 -1.27 -25.24 15.27
C ASP A 24 -0.09 -24.80 14.39
N ASN A 25 0.71 -23.84 14.90
CA ASN A 25 2.18 -23.91 15.05
C ASN A 25 2.70 -22.55 15.53
N THR A 26 2.71 -22.37 16.85
CA THR A 26 3.39 -21.28 17.54
C THR A 26 4.36 -21.92 18.51
N ASP A 27 5.65 -21.74 18.25
CA ASP A 27 6.65 -21.78 19.32
C ASP A 27 7.68 -20.71 19.01
N ILE A 28 7.42 -19.55 19.62
CA ILE A 28 8.29 -18.43 20.04
C ILE A 28 7.38 -17.19 20.07
N LEU A 29 7.21 -16.60 21.26
CA LEU A 29 6.40 -15.40 21.63
C LEU A 29 4.98 -15.68 22.19
N GLN A 30 4.92 -16.34 23.35
CA GLN A 30 3.84 -16.09 24.33
C GLN A 30 4.42 -15.36 25.53
N THR A 31 4.30 -14.02 25.52
CA THR A 31 3.96 -13.15 26.67
C THR A 31 4.14 -11.67 26.24
N LYS A 32 3.17 -11.14 25.50
CA LYS A 32 2.78 -9.74 25.56
C LYS A 32 1.25 -9.72 25.45
N GLU A 33 0.60 -8.93 26.29
CA GLU A 33 -0.81 -8.60 26.14
C GLU A 33 -1.07 -8.14 24.69
N ASN A 34 -2.30 -8.28 24.18
CA ASN A 34 -2.69 -8.09 22.77
C ASN A 34 -2.40 -6.66 22.21
N HIS A 35 -1.14 -6.29 22.04
CA HIS A 35 -0.72 -5.04 21.41
C HIS A 35 -0.32 -5.31 19.96
N ALA A 36 -0.86 -4.50 19.06
CA ALA A 36 -0.46 -4.51 17.66
C ALA A 36 1.02 -4.15 17.52
N TYR A 37 1.76 -4.84 16.65
CA TYR A 37 3.19 -4.63 16.44
C TYR A 37 3.57 -4.56 14.96
N LEU A 38 4.75 -4.01 14.68
CA LEU A 38 5.31 -3.91 13.32
C LEU A 38 6.16 -5.14 13.00
N GLU A 39 5.94 -5.72 11.81
CA GLU A 39 6.76 -6.81 11.28
C GLU A 39 7.43 -6.36 9.98
N VAL A 40 8.77 -6.33 9.96
CA VAL A 40 9.52 -6.00 8.73
C VAL A 40 9.83 -7.28 7.96
N LEU A 41 9.49 -7.32 6.68
CA LEU A 41 9.57 -8.49 5.80
C LEU A 41 10.43 -8.23 4.55
N VAL A 42 11.04 -9.30 4.03
CA VAL A 42 11.80 -9.30 2.77
C VAL A 42 11.28 -10.42 1.90
N GLU A 43 10.67 -10.07 0.77
CA GLU A 43 9.90 -11.01 -0.03
C GLU A 43 10.14 -10.86 -1.53
N GLY A 44 10.29 -11.99 -2.22
CA GLY A 44 10.76 -12.03 -3.60
C GLY A 44 9.72 -11.60 -4.62
N PHE A 45 8.48 -12.09 -4.51
CA PHE A 45 7.47 -11.77 -5.50
C PHE A 45 7.07 -10.28 -5.50
N PRO A 46 6.88 -9.62 -4.35
CA PRO A 46 6.70 -8.18 -4.34
C PRO A 46 7.81 -7.40 -5.04
N ASN A 47 9.06 -7.71 -4.71
CA ASN A 47 10.22 -7.09 -5.36
C ASN A 47 10.29 -7.42 -6.86
N TYR A 48 9.80 -8.59 -7.27
CA TYR A 48 9.70 -8.96 -8.69
C TYR A 48 8.72 -8.07 -9.46
N VAL A 49 7.56 -7.75 -8.88
CA VAL A 49 6.58 -6.86 -9.52
C VAL A 49 7.20 -5.47 -9.75
N PHE A 50 7.79 -4.88 -8.71
CA PHE A 50 8.45 -3.58 -8.83
C PHE A 50 9.69 -3.63 -9.73
N HIS A 51 10.39 -4.77 -9.81
CA HIS A 51 11.46 -4.96 -10.78
C HIS A 51 10.95 -4.85 -12.22
N LEU A 52 9.83 -5.48 -12.57
CA LEU A 52 9.23 -5.34 -13.90
C LEU A 52 8.80 -3.90 -14.19
N TYR A 53 8.25 -3.20 -13.19
CA TYR A 53 7.84 -1.79 -13.34
C TYR A 53 9.04 -0.89 -13.61
N SER A 54 10.10 -1.04 -12.81
CA SER A 54 11.32 -0.25 -12.90
C SER A 54 12.06 -0.47 -14.23
N VAL A 55 12.29 -1.72 -14.64
CA VAL A 55 13.02 -1.99 -15.91
C VAL A 55 12.24 -1.60 -17.16
N ALA A 56 10.91 -1.48 -17.06
CA ALA A 56 10.03 -1.05 -18.14
C ALA A 56 9.72 0.47 -18.12
N GLY A 57 10.15 1.20 -17.08
CA GLY A 57 9.87 2.62 -16.93
C GLY A 57 8.38 2.93 -16.68
N ILE A 58 7.70 2.08 -15.91
CA ILE A 58 6.28 2.27 -15.58
C ILE A 58 6.17 3.22 -14.38
N GLY A 59 5.75 4.45 -14.65
CA GLY A 59 5.53 5.49 -13.63
C GLY A 59 6.78 6.28 -13.25
N TYR A 60 7.97 5.71 -13.39
CA TYR A 60 9.25 6.32 -13.01
C TYR A 60 10.41 5.70 -13.79
N GLU A 61 11.54 6.40 -13.85
CA GLU A 61 12.84 5.88 -14.28
C GLU A 61 13.82 5.99 -13.11
N ASN A 62 14.69 4.99 -12.95
CA ASN A 62 15.60 4.95 -11.80
C ASN A 62 16.89 4.15 -12.07
N GLU A 63 17.87 4.24 -11.17
CA GLU A 63 19.18 3.61 -11.32
C GLU A 63 19.05 2.09 -11.28
N TYR A 64 18.22 1.56 -10.37
CA TYR A 64 17.91 0.13 -10.30
C TYR A 64 17.48 -0.43 -11.67
N GLY A 65 16.54 0.25 -12.34
CA GLY A 65 16.00 -0.16 -13.63
C GLY A 65 17.02 -0.09 -14.74
N ALA A 66 17.94 0.87 -14.69
CA ALA A 66 19.07 0.95 -15.62
C ALA A 66 20.05 -0.20 -15.41
N VAL A 67 20.37 -0.55 -14.16
CA VAL A 67 21.29 -1.65 -13.80
C VAL A 67 20.74 -3.01 -14.22
N TYR A 68 19.46 -3.27 -13.95
CA TYR A 68 18.86 -4.58 -14.21
C TYR A 68 18.08 -4.65 -15.54
N LYS A 69 18.18 -3.64 -16.40
CA LYS A 69 17.43 -3.56 -17.67
C LYS A 69 17.52 -4.83 -18.52
N GLU A 70 18.68 -5.47 -18.56
CA GLU A 70 18.95 -6.66 -19.39
C GLU A 70 18.52 -7.99 -18.74
N THR A 71 17.88 -7.96 -17.57
CA THR A 71 17.26 -9.15 -16.96
C THR A 71 15.82 -9.36 -17.42
N VAL A 72 15.28 -8.46 -18.24
CA VAL A 72 13.99 -8.65 -18.94
C VAL A 72 14.22 -8.39 -20.41
N LYS A 73 13.65 -9.27 -21.26
CA LYS A 73 13.80 -9.16 -22.72
C LYS A 73 13.32 -7.78 -23.20
N LYS A 74 14.03 -7.22 -24.18
CA LYS A 74 13.72 -5.90 -24.75
C LYS A 74 12.25 -5.79 -25.18
N ASP A 75 11.75 -6.75 -25.95
CA ASP A 75 10.36 -6.75 -26.44
C ASP A 75 9.33 -6.79 -25.30
N ASP A 76 9.63 -7.51 -24.20
CA ASP A 76 8.76 -7.57 -23.03
C ASP A 76 8.76 -6.22 -22.29
N ARG A 77 9.93 -5.60 -22.12
CA ARG A 77 10.05 -4.25 -21.51
C ARG A 77 9.32 -3.19 -22.33
N GLU A 78 9.49 -3.21 -23.66
CA GLU A 78 8.82 -2.29 -24.56
C GLU A 78 7.30 -2.48 -24.52
N TYR A 79 6.82 -3.71 -24.49
CA TYR A 79 5.39 -3.99 -24.36
C TYR A 79 4.81 -3.48 -23.04
N LEU A 80 5.50 -3.71 -21.92
CA LEU A 80 5.12 -3.16 -20.61
C LEU A 80 5.08 -1.62 -20.64
N SER A 81 6.11 -0.99 -21.20
CA SER A 81 6.21 0.48 -21.31
C SER A 81 5.09 1.09 -22.16
N GLN A 82 4.73 0.43 -23.27
CA GLN A 82 3.59 0.85 -24.11
C GLN A 82 2.24 0.79 -23.37
N ASN A 83 2.14 -0.03 -22.32
CA ASN A 83 0.94 -0.19 -21.50
C ASN A 83 1.05 0.51 -20.14
N LYS A 84 2.03 1.41 -19.94
CA LYS A 84 2.28 2.06 -18.64
C LYS A 84 1.09 2.80 -18.06
N GLU A 85 0.22 3.39 -18.89
CA GLU A 85 -1.00 4.08 -18.41
C GLU A 85 -2.04 3.12 -17.82
N LEU A 86 -2.05 1.86 -18.28
CA LEU A 86 -2.92 0.82 -17.73
C LEU A 86 -2.34 0.22 -16.44
N LEU A 87 -1.02 0.19 -16.31
CA LEU A 87 -0.31 -0.48 -15.20
C LEU A 87 0.08 0.47 -14.07
N GLY A 88 0.32 1.74 -14.38
CA GLY A 88 0.96 2.71 -13.51
C GLY A 88 0.11 3.07 -12.30
N PHE A 89 0.81 3.51 -11.25
CA PHE A 89 0.23 4.08 -10.04
C PHE A 89 1.10 5.26 -9.60
N ALA A 90 0.46 6.41 -9.35
CA ALA A 90 1.10 7.61 -8.82
C ALA A 90 0.04 8.56 -8.23
N ASN A 91 0.39 9.28 -7.15
CA ASN A 91 -0.42 10.36 -6.57
C ASN A 91 -1.87 9.94 -6.26
N GLY A 92 -2.05 8.75 -5.69
CA GLY A 92 -3.37 8.20 -5.36
C GLY A 92 -4.22 7.81 -6.58
N ARG A 93 -3.65 7.77 -7.79
CA ARG A 93 -4.32 7.31 -9.02
C ARG A 93 -3.62 6.08 -9.57
N PHE A 94 -4.39 5.19 -10.18
CA PHE A 94 -3.86 4.00 -10.85
C PHE A 94 -4.58 3.70 -12.16
N GLY A 95 -3.87 3.03 -13.07
CA GLY A 95 -4.43 2.51 -14.32
C GLY A 95 -5.34 1.31 -14.09
N SER A 96 -6.24 1.03 -15.03
CA SER A 96 -7.26 -0.02 -14.91
C SER A 96 -6.69 -1.43 -14.65
N LEU A 97 -5.45 -1.71 -15.03
CA LEU A 97 -4.81 -3.02 -14.84
C LEU A 97 -3.93 -3.08 -13.58
N ALA A 98 -3.68 -1.96 -12.89
CA ALA A 98 -2.87 -1.95 -11.67
C ALA A 98 -3.42 -2.89 -10.57
N PRO A 99 -4.74 -3.02 -10.32
CA PRO A 99 -5.21 -3.99 -9.33
C PRO A 99 -4.83 -5.43 -9.66
N ALA A 100 -4.95 -5.85 -10.92
CA ALA A 100 -4.66 -7.23 -11.35
C ALA A 100 -3.15 -7.57 -11.40
N PHE A 101 -2.27 -6.58 -11.57
CA PHE A 101 -0.83 -6.80 -11.76
C PHE A 101 0.06 -6.26 -10.64
N LEU A 102 -0.43 -5.32 -9.84
CA LEU A 102 0.28 -4.75 -8.70
C LEU A 102 -0.44 -5.12 -7.40
N PHE A 103 -1.58 -4.50 -7.08
CA PHE A 103 -2.15 -4.57 -5.73
C PHE A 103 -2.57 -5.99 -5.29
N VAL A 104 -3.36 -6.71 -6.09
CA VAL A 104 -3.84 -8.05 -5.73
C VAL A 104 -2.68 -9.06 -5.66
N PRO A 105 -1.77 -9.13 -6.66
CA PRO A 105 -0.60 -10.01 -6.56
C PRO A 105 0.34 -9.69 -5.40
N LEU A 106 0.55 -8.41 -5.06
CA LEU A 106 1.36 -8.01 -3.92
C LEU A 106 0.78 -8.48 -2.57
N TYR A 107 -0.55 -8.60 -2.48
CA TYR A 107 -1.22 -9.09 -1.28
C TYR A 107 -1.30 -10.61 -1.22
N ILE A 108 -1.55 -11.28 -2.36
CA ILE A 108 -1.51 -12.75 -2.47
C ILE A 108 -0.09 -13.28 -2.23
N ASN A 109 0.90 -12.58 -2.79
CA ASN A 109 2.32 -12.87 -2.66
C ASN A 109 2.71 -14.32 -3.03
N PRO A 110 2.51 -14.72 -4.30
CA PRO A 110 2.95 -16.03 -4.82
C PRO A 110 4.40 -16.38 -4.44
N LYS A 111 4.63 -17.61 -3.98
CA LYS A 111 5.93 -18.08 -3.47
C LYS A 111 6.77 -18.82 -4.50
N SER A 112 6.19 -19.19 -5.64
CA SER A 112 6.90 -19.89 -6.72
C SER A 112 6.35 -19.51 -8.10
N LYS A 113 7.08 -19.91 -9.15
CA LYS A 113 6.64 -19.74 -10.55
C LYS A 113 5.31 -20.45 -10.80
N GLU A 114 5.06 -21.58 -10.17
CA GLU A 114 3.82 -22.36 -10.29
C GLU A 114 2.64 -21.59 -9.72
N GLU A 115 2.81 -20.91 -8.60
CA GLU A 115 1.77 -20.05 -8.02
C GLU A 115 1.54 -18.80 -8.87
N VAL A 116 2.60 -18.20 -9.44
CA VAL A 116 2.48 -17.10 -10.42
C VAL A 116 1.70 -17.55 -11.65
N LYS A 117 2.02 -18.73 -12.19
CA LYS A 117 1.28 -19.35 -13.30
C LYS A 117 -0.17 -19.62 -12.92
N GLU A 118 -0.44 -20.11 -11.72
CA GLU A 118 -1.80 -20.39 -11.27
C GLU A 118 -2.64 -19.10 -11.22
N TYR A 119 -2.10 -18.05 -10.60
CA TYR A 119 -2.76 -16.74 -10.52
C TYR A 119 -3.14 -16.24 -11.91
N PHE A 120 -2.18 -16.15 -12.82
CA PHE A 120 -2.44 -15.64 -14.17
C PHE A 120 -3.27 -16.58 -15.02
N ARG A 121 -3.17 -17.90 -14.84
CA ARG A 121 -4.04 -18.87 -15.52
C ARG A 121 -5.50 -18.65 -15.11
N LEU A 122 -5.77 -18.49 -13.81
CA LEU A 122 -7.12 -18.24 -13.31
C LEU A 122 -7.65 -16.88 -13.77
N LEU A 123 -6.83 -15.83 -13.72
CA LEU A 123 -7.21 -14.50 -14.23
C LEU A 123 -7.57 -14.57 -15.72
N ASN A 124 -6.71 -15.15 -16.55
CA ASN A 124 -6.96 -15.25 -17.99
C ASN A 124 -8.18 -16.12 -18.31
N GLN A 125 -8.42 -17.21 -17.57
CA GLN A 125 -9.62 -18.02 -17.73
C GLN A 125 -10.89 -17.24 -17.38
N ALA A 126 -10.85 -16.46 -16.29
CA ALA A 126 -11.97 -15.63 -15.86
C ALA A 126 -12.34 -14.59 -16.92
N LEU A 127 -11.35 -13.93 -17.54
CA LEU A 127 -11.59 -12.93 -18.58
C LEU A 127 -11.98 -13.55 -19.94
N GLU A 128 -11.42 -14.70 -20.31
CA GLU A 128 -11.71 -15.33 -21.61
C GLU A 128 -13.11 -15.94 -21.66
N LYS A 129 -13.55 -16.55 -20.55
CA LYS A 129 -14.86 -17.21 -20.46
C LYS A 129 -15.95 -16.32 -19.85
N GLU A 130 -15.59 -15.15 -19.34
CA GLU A 130 -16.47 -14.30 -18.52
C GLU A 130 -17.05 -15.04 -17.31
N GLU A 131 -16.30 -16.03 -16.79
CA GLU A 131 -16.63 -16.85 -15.62
C GLU A 131 -15.72 -16.47 -14.45
N TYR A 132 -16.12 -15.45 -13.69
CA TYR A 132 -15.26 -14.83 -12.66
C TYR A 132 -15.20 -15.57 -11.33
N SER A 133 -16.16 -16.43 -11.02
CA SER A 133 -16.30 -17.05 -9.69
C SER A 133 -15.07 -17.86 -9.31
N VAL A 134 -14.47 -18.63 -10.22
CA VAL A 134 -13.31 -19.48 -9.90
C VAL A 134 -12.11 -18.66 -9.40
N PHE A 135 -11.85 -17.50 -10.02
CA PHE A 135 -10.77 -16.61 -9.58
C PHE A 135 -11.12 -15.95 -8.23
N ILE A 136 -12.36 -15.45 -8.11
CA ILE A 136 -12.82 -14.77 -6.88
C ILE A 136 -12.81 -15.73 -5.69
N ASP A 137 -13.34 -16.94 -5.85
CA ASP A 137 -13.44 -17.94 -4.79
C ASP A 137 -12.05 -18.36 -4.30
N LYS A 138 -11.09 -18.58 -5.23
CA LYS A 138 -9.70 -18.93 -4.91
C LYS A 138 -9.02 -17.88 -4.03
N TYR A 139 -9.31 -16.60 -4.24
CA TYR A 139 -8.67 -15.48 -3.55
C TYR A 139 -9.61 -14.72 -2.60
N SER A 140 -10.76 -15.31 -2.27
CA SER A 140 -11.87 -14.65 -1.57
C SER A 140 -11.46 -14.03 -0.23
N GLU A 141 -10.67 -14.72 0.59
CA GLU A 141 -10.15 -14.16 1.85
C GLU A 141 -9.41 -12.84 1.63
N LYS A 142 -8.44 -12.82 0.70
CA LYS A 142 -7.63 -11.63 0.41
C LYS A 142 -8.46 -10.51 -0.22
N LEU A 143 -9.35 -10.85 -1.14
CA LEU A 143 -10.23 -9.87 -1.79
C LEU A 143 -11.22 -9.25 -0.79
N ASN A 144 -11.76 -10.04 0.13
CA ASN A 144 -12.65 -9.57 1.18
C ASN A 144 -11.93 -8.65 2.16
N ASN A 145 -10.70 -8.98 2.57
CA ASN A 145 -9.92 -8.13 3.47
C ASN A 145 -9.63 -6.75 2.85
N ILE A 146 -9.27 -6.70 1.56
CA ILE A 146 -9.09 -5.43 0.83
C ILE A 146 -10.38 -4.63 0.88
N ASN A 147 -11.51 -5.27 0.56
CA ASN A 147 -12.82 -4.62 0.47
C ASN A 147 -13.33 -4.11 1.83
N GLU A 148 -13.13 -4.88 2.90
CA GLU A 148 -13.66 -4.56 4.23
C GLU A 148 -12.83 -3.49 4.96
N TYR A 149 -11.50 -3.56 4.85
CA TYR A 149 -10.61 -2.77 5.69
C TYR A 149 -9.86 -1.65 4.97
N TRP A 150 -9.75 -1.72 3.64
CA TRP A 150 -8.95 -0.78 2.86
C TRP A 150 -9.81 0.02 1.87
N VAL A 151 -10.11 -0.50 0.69
CA VAL A 151 -10.90 0.24 -0.31
C VAL A 151 -12.01 -0.64 -0.83
N PRO A 152 -13.25 -0.11 -0.97
CA PRO A 152 -14.34 -0.86 -1.60
C PRO A 152 -13.87 -1.40 -2.96
N PHE A 153 -13.81 -2.73 -3.07
CA PHE A 153 -13.30 -3.44 -4.22
C PHE A 153 -14.27 -4.56 -4.58
N ASN A 154 -15.13 -4.30 -5.55
CA ASN A 154 -15.99 -5.33 -6.11
C ASN A 154 -15.20 -6.09 -7.18
N ALA A 155 -14.62 -7.23 -6.79
CA ALA A 155 -13.80 -8.06 -7.67
C ALA A 155 -14.54 -8.48 -8.95
N LYS A 156 -15.85 -8.74 -8.88
CA LYS A 156 -16.63 -9.13 -10.06
C LYS A 156 -16.79 -7.98 -11.04
N GLU A 157 -17.22 -6.81 -10.56
CA GLU A 157 -17.36 -5.61 -11.41
C GLU A 157 -16.02 -5.20 -12.02
N TYR A 158 -14.95 -5.27 -11.23
CA TYR A 158 -13.59 -5.02 -11.71
C TYR A 158 -13.18 -5.97 -12.84
N LEU A 159 -13.37 -7.28 -12.66
CA LEU A 159 -13.04 -8.28 -13.69
C LEU A 159 -13.88 -8.10 -14.96
N GLN A 160 -15.16 -7.74 -14.82
CA GLN A 160 -16.02 -7.37 -15.94
C GLN A 160 -15.48 -6.16 -16.69
N GLU A 161 -15.05 -5.12 -15.98
CA GLU A 161 -14.49 -3.91 -16.59
C GLU A 161 -13.22 -4.21 -17.39
N ILE A 162 -12.28 -4.99 -16.83
CA ILE A 162 -11.00 -5.27 -17.49
C ILE A 162 -11.08 -6.36 -18.56
N THR A 163 -12.23 -7.02 -18.73
CA THR A 163 -12.45 -8.03 -19.80
C THR A 163 -12.18 -7.44 -21.18
N GLN A 164 -12.44 -6.14 -21.38
CA GLN A 164 -12.12 -5.42 -22.63
C GLN A 164 -10.61 -5.41 -22.95
N PHE A 165 -9.75 -5.66 -21.97
CA PHE A 165 -8.29 -5.70 -22.10
C PHE A 165 -7.73 -7.13 -22.12
N LYS A 166 -8.55 -8.18 -22.31
CA LYS A 166 -8.13 -9.58 -22.14
C LYS A 166 -6.86 -9.98 -22.91
N GLU A 167 -6.66 -9.49 -24.14
CA GLU A 167 -5.44 -9.79 -24.91
C GLU A 167 -4.20 -9.10 -24.32
N VAL A 168 -4.36 -7.88 -23.82
CA VAL A 168 -3.30 -7.15 -23.10
C VAL A 168 -2.98 -7.88 -21.79
N VAL A 169 -4.01 -8.25 -21.01
CA VAL A 169 -3.85 -9.00 -19.76
C VAL A 169 -3.12 -10.32 -20.01
N LYS A 170 -3.48 -11.05 -21.05
CA LYS A 170 -2.82 -12.32 -21.43
C LYS A 170 -1.36 -12.10 -21.78
N ARG A 171 -1.04 -11.08 -22.59
CA ARG A 171 0.35 -10.79 -22.96
C ARG A 171 1.20 -10.37 -21.76
N ILE A 172 0.66 -9.54 -20.86
CA ILE A 172 1.37 -9.14 -19.63
C ILE A 172 1.53 -10.33 -18.68
N SER A 173 0.51 -11.18 -18.57
CA SER A 173 0.59 -12.44 -17.80
C SER A 173 1.75 -13.32 -18.25
N ASP A 174 1.93 -13.49 -19.57
CA ASP A 174 3.04 -14.24 -20.13
C ASP A 174 4.39 -13.60 -19.77
N ILE A 175 4.49 -12.27 -19.75
CA ILE A 175 5.70 -11.55 -19.36
C ILE A 175 6.08 -11.86 -17.90
N TYR A 176 5.11 -11.79 -16.98
CA TYR A 176 5.32 -12.12 -15.56
C TYR A 176 5.76 -13.57 -15.36
N VAL A 177 5.15 -14.51 -16.07
CA VAL A 177 5.51 -15.92 -15.94
C VAL A 177 6.89 -16.20 -16.54
N ASN A 178 7.18 -15.64 -17.72
CA ASN A 178 8.39 -15.97 -18.48
C ASN A 178 9.66 -15.34 -17.91
N ASN A 179 9.55 -14.21 -17.21
CA ASN A 179 10.71 -13.50 -16.66
C ASN A 179 10.98 -13.82 -15.18
N TYR A 180 10.13 -14.61 -14.51
CA TYR A 180 10.24 -14.90 -13.08
C TYR A 180 11.56 -15.62 -12.70
N ASP A 181 11.90 -16.71 -13.38
CA ASP A 181 13.12 -17.49 -13.05
C ASP A 181 14.38 -16.64 -13.22
N ASN A 182 14.45 -15.89 -14.32
CA ASN A 182 15.60 -15.04 -14.60
C ASN A 182 15.78 -13.94 -13.53
N TYR A 183 14.66 -13.41 -13.00
CA TYR A 183 14.71 -12.49 -11.86
C TYR A 183 15.23 -13.18 -10.59
N ILE A 184 14.69 -14.35 -10.24
CA ILE A 184 15.09 -15.08 -9.03
C ILE A 184 16.59 -15.39 -9.07
N GLU A 185 17.08 -15.86 -10.21
CA GLU A 185 18.48 -16.26 -10.38
C GLU A 185 19.45 -15.07 -10.39
N ARG A 186 19.11 -14.01 -11.13
CA ARG A 186 20.08 -12.94 -11.46
C ARG A 186 19.93 -11.66 -10.65
N VAL A 187 18.79 -11.46 -9.98
CA VAL A 187 18.46 -10.21 -9.28
C VAL A 187 18.16 -10.48 -7.82
N TRP A 188 17.21 -11.38 -7.54
CA TRP A 188 16.69 -11.56 -6.19
C TRP A 188 17.75 -11.98 -5.18
N SER A 189 18.67 -12.87 -5.58
CA SER A 189 19.77 -13.31 -4.72
C SER A 189 20.65 -12.15 -4.22
N VAL A 190 20.89 -11.14 -5.07
CA VAL A 190 21.71 -9.97 -4.73
C VAL A 190 20.90 -8.97 -3.90
N GLU A 191 19.68 -8.67 -4.32
CA GLU A 191 18.83 -7.66 -3.68
C GLU A 191 18.32 -8.12 -2.31
N LYS A 192 18.00 -9.42 -2.15
CA LYS A 192 17.57 -10.01 -0.88
C LYS A 192 18.60 -9.78 0.23
N GLU A 193 19.88 -9.96 -0.04
CA GLU A 193 20.95 -9.77 0.97
C GLU A 193 21.04 -8.30 1.41
N LYS A 194 20.91 -7.36 0.47
CA LYS A 194 20.85 -5.91 0.79
C LYS A 194 19.67 -5.59 1.69
N LEU A 195 18.50 -6.14 1.37
CA LEU A 195 17.27 -5.93 2.13
C LEU A 195 17.32 -6.58 3.53
N ILE A 196 17.91 -7.77 3.67
CA ILE A 196 18.09 -8.44 4.97
C ILE A 196 18.97 -7.60 5.90
N SER A 197 20.13 -7.15 5.41
CA SER A 197 21.04 -6.29 6.19
C SER A 197 20.37 -5.00 6.67
N LYS A 198 19.47 -4.43 5.85
CA LYS A 198 18.70 -3.23 6.23
C LYS A 198 17.58 -3.55 7.22
N ARG A 199 16.84 -4.64 7.00
CA ARG A 199 15.78 -5.13 7.90
C ARG A 199 16.29 -5.25 9.33
N GLU A 200 17.47 -5.84 9.53
CA GLU A 200 18.06 -6.02 10.86
C GLU A 200 18.29 -4.68 11.57
N LYS A 201 18.79 -3.68 10.85
CA LYS A 201 18.98 -2.32 11.39
C LYS A 201 17.64 -1.63 11.68
N LEU A 202 16.67 -1.80 10.79
CA LEU A 202 15.37 -1.15 10.91
C LEU A 202 14.54 -1.70 12.07
N ILE A 203 14.51 -3.03 12.25
CA ILE A 203 13.81 -3.68 13.38
C ILE A 203 14.34 -3.14 14.71
N LYS A 204 15.66 -3.04 14.86
CA LYS A 204 16.28 -2.54 16.07
C LYS A 204 15.80 -1.13 16.43
N GLU A 205 15.69 -0.24 15.44
CA GLU A 205 15.21 1.11 15.68
C GLU A 205 13.70 1.12 15.94
N ILE A 206 12.88 0.42 15.13
CA ILE A 206 11.41 0.40 15.29
C ILE A 206 10.98 -0.11 16.68
N ASP A 207 11.63 -1.16 17.18
CA ASP A 207 11.33 -1.76 18.48
C ASP A 207 11.51 -0.77 19.65
N GLU A 208 12.35 0.26 19.50
CA GLU A 208 12.56 1.28 20.52
C GLU A 208 11.41 2.31 20.56
N TYR A 209 10.66 2.49 19.47
CA TYR A 209 9.68 3.56 19.35
C TYR A 209 8.25 3.19 19.76
N ASN A 210 7.87 1.90 19.76
CA ASN A 210 6.49 1.43 19.96
C ASN A 210 5.46 2.23 19.14
N LEU A 211 5.73 2.42 17.84
CA LEU A 211 5.02 3.38 16.98
C LEU A 211 3.49 3.22 17.01
N ILE A 212 2.99 2.00 16.88
CA ILE A 212 1.54 1.75 16.87
C ILE A 212 0.90 2.17 18.19
N GLU A 213 1.49 1.77 19.32
CA GLU A 213 0.97 2.13 20.65
C GLU A 213 0.87 3.64 20.83
N LYS A 214 1.94 4.37 20.52
CA LYS A 214 1.94 5.85 20.62
C LYS A 214 0.91 6.50 19.73
N TRP A 215 0.70 5.97 18.53
CA TRP A 215 -0.36 6.45 17.64
C TRP A 215 -1.76 6.19 18.19
N GLN A 216 -1.99 5.01 18.76
CA GLN A 216 -3.28 4.70 19.38
C GLN A 216 -3.56 5.59 20.59
N GLU A 217 -2.55 5.88 21.42
CA GLU A 217 -2.66 6.82 22.54
C GLU A 217 -2.99 8.24 22.07
N ALA A 218 -2.27 8.73 21.05
CA ALA A 218 -2.44 10.10 20.56
C ALA A 218 -3.76 10.34 19.82
N THR A 219 -4.30 9.31 19.17
CA THR A 219 -5.52 9.43 18.35
C THR A 219 -6.76 8.85 19.02
N GLY A 220 -6.60 8.03 20.07
CA GLY A 220 -7.67 7.24 20.67
C GLY A 220 -8.24 6.16 19.73
N LYS A 221 -7.59 5.87 18.60
CA LYS A 221 -8.01 4.85 17.63
C LYS A 221 -7.24 3.56 17.88
N SER A 222 -7.88 2.41 17.65
CA SER A 222 -7.22 1.10 17.70
C SER A 222 -6.80 0.64 16.32
N PHE A 223 -5.60 0.07 16.20
CA PHE A 223 -5.16 -0.58 14.99
C PHE A 223 -5.97 -1.86 14.78
N LYS A 224 -6.45 -2.11 13.57
CA LYS A 224 -7.43 -3.18 13.32
C LYS A 224 -6.84 -4.60 13.33
N TYR A 225 -5.51 -4.71 13.25
CA TYR A 225 -4.78 -5.97 13.17
C TYR A 225 -3.74 -6.08 14.28
N SER A 226 -3.36 -7.30 14.64
CA SER A 226 -2.29 -7.53 15.62
C SER A 226 -0.89 -7.32 15.01
N VAL A 227 -0.77 -7.35 13.69
CA VAL A 227 0.51 -7.22 12.98
C VAL A 227 0.34 -6.21 11.86
N TYR A 228 1.28 -5.27 11.74
CA TYR A 228 1.40 -4.39 10.59
C TYR A 228 2.69 -4.71 9.83
N GLN A 229 2.55 -5.17 8.59
CA GLN A 229 3.63 -5.69 7.77
C GLN A 229 4.26 -4.61 6.90
N ILE A 230 5.57 -4.46 7.04
CA ILE A 230 6.43 -3.55 6.29
C ILE A 230 7.29 -4.39 5.35
N VAL A 231 6.92 -4.45 4.07
CA VAL A 231 7.66 -5.24 3.07
C VAL A 231 8.68 -4.35 2.38
N LEU A 232 9.97 -4.61 2.58
CA LEU A 232 11.02 -3.79 1.98
C LEU A 232 11.17 -4.10 0.47
N CYS A 233 11.34 -3.05 -0.33
CA CYS A 233 11.45 -3.09 -1.78
C CYS A 233 12.67 -2.30 -2.26
N SER A 234 13.56 -2.89 -3.06
CA SER A 234 14.72 -2.16 -3.61
C SER A 234 14.50 -1.55 -4.99
N ALA A 235 13.40 -1.91 -5.67
CA ALA A 235 13.18 -1.57 -7.08
C ALA A 235 12.35 -0.29 -7.30
N ASN A 236 11.87 0.36 -6.24
CA ASN A 236 10.88 1.44 -6.32
C ASN A 236 11.47 2.86 -6.17
N GLU A 237 12.76 3.02 -6.45
CA GLU A 237 13.44 4.32 -6.47
C GLU A 237 12.71 5.30 -7.42
N SER A 238 12.55 6.57 -7.02
CA SER A 238 11.79 7.59 -7.75
C SER A 238 10.30 7.28 -7.96
N GLY A 239 9.80 6.16 -7.40
CA GLY A 239 8.39 5.84 -7.31
C GLY A 239 7.80 6.25 -5.95
N ALA A 240 6.67 5.65 -5.58
CA ALA A 240 6.08 5.88 -4.26
C ALA A 240 6.94 5.27 -3.14
N ASN A 241 7.28 6.05 -2.12
CA ASN A 241 8.07 5.54 -1.00
C ASN A 241 7.33 4.47 -0.17
N ALA A 242 6.00 4.54 -0.15
CA ALA A 242 5.12 3.51 0.42
C ALA A 242 3.97 3.19 -0.54
N VAL A 243 3.59 1.91 -0.60
CA VAL A 243 2.42 1.43 -1.35
C VAL A 243 1.59 0.53 -0.44
N SER A 244 0.45 1.06 0.00
CA SER A 244 -0.49 0.34 0.86
C SER A 244 -1.29 -0.64 0.03
N VAL A 245 -1.07 -1.93 0.27
CA VAL A 245 -1.72 -3.01 -0.48
C VAL A 245 -2.90 -3.63 0.27
N ALA A 246 -2.89 -3.51 1.59
CA ALA A 246 -3.97 -3.85 2.50
C ALA A 246 -3.81 -3.01 3.78
N TYR A 247 -4.81 -3.02 4.66
CA TYR A 247 -4.75 -2.26 5.92
C TYR A 247 -3.56 -2.67 6.80
N GLU A 248 -3.24 -3.94 6.83
CA GLU A 248 -2.17 -4.49 7.65
C GLU A 248 -0.85 -4.60 6.89
N ARG A 249 -0.72 -3.99 5.71
CA ARG A 249 0.43 -4.25 4.85
C ARG A 249 0.78 -3.12 3.89
N ASN A 250 2.01 -2.66 4.01
CA ASN A 250 2.62 -1.66 3.15
C ASN A 250 3.92 -2.18 2.51
N HIS A 251 4.17 -1.79 1.26
CA HIS A 251 5.45 -1.99 0.60
C HIS A 251 6.25 -0.70 0.67
N PHE A 252 7.48 -0.76 1.17
CA PHE A 252 8.33 0.42 1.36
C PHE A 252 9.55 0.37 0.47
N TYR A 253 9.81 1.47 -0.23
CA TYR A 253 11.08 1.64 -0.91
C TYR A 253 12.21 1.71 0.11
N TYR A 254 13.20 0.85 -0.10
CA TYR A 254 14.49 0.92 0.55
C TYR A 254 15.42 1.79 -0.30
N GLU A 255 15.66 3.01 0.18
CA GLU A 255 16.70 3.84 -0.39
C GLU A 255 18.07 3.51 0.24
N PRO A 256 19.08 3.11 -0.57
CA PRO A 256 20.37 2.65 -0.05
C PRO A 256 21.07 3.62 0.89
N ASN A 257 21.00 4.91 0.58
CA ASN A 257 21.72 5.97 1.30
C ASN A 257 20.88 6.63 2.39
N THR A 258 19.64 6.20 2.58
CA THR A 258 18.72 6.83 3.53
C THR A 258 19.00 6.38 4.95
N LYS A 259 19.08 7.39 5.83
CA LYS A 259 19.23 7.21 7.28
C LYS A 259 18.07 6.36 7.79
N ILE A 260 18.35 5.40 8.68
CA ILE A 260 17.29 4.51 9.20
C ILE A 260 16.16 5.31 9.84
N ASN A 261 16.52 6.40 10.53
CA ASN A 261 15.62 7.33 11.19
C ASN A 261 14.57 7.89 10.22
N HIS A 262 14.99 8.25 9.00
CA HIS A 262 14.08 8.75 7.96
C HIS A 262 13.07 7.68 7.52
N LEU A 263 13.51 6.42 7.41
CA LEU A 263 12.60 5.30 7.12
C LEU A 263 11.65 5.02 8.28
N VAL A 264 12.09 5.16 9.54
CA VAL A 264 11.23 5.06 10.73
C VAL A 264 10.20 6.17 10.76
N GLU A 265 10.59 7.41 10.45
CA GLU A 265 9.70 8.57 10.31
C GLU A 265 8.59 8.31 9.29
N TYR A 266 8.96 7.77 8.13
CA TYR A 266 8.02 7.45 7.05
C TYR A 266 7.11 6.27 7.39
N ILE A 267 7.64 5.22 8.02
CA ILE A 267 6.82 4.08 8.50
C ILE A 267 5.79 4.55 9.54
N SER A 268 6.19 5.44 10.45
CA SER A 268 5.26 6.00 11.41
C SER A 268 4.18 6.86 10.78
N HIS A 269 4.49 7.65 9.75
CA HIS A 269 3.49 8.36 8.95
C HIS A 269 2.44 7.38 8.41
N GLU A 270 2.90 6.28 7.83
CA GLU A 270 2.05 5.22 7.30
C GLU A 270 1.27 4.44 8.37
N VAL A 271 1.72 4.39 9.63
CA VAL A 271 0.88 3.89 10.74
C VAL A 271 -0.29 4.86 10.97
N GLY A 272 0.03 6.16 10.98
CA GLY A 272 -0.93 7.24 11.15
C GLY A 272 -2.01 7.27 10.08
N THR A 273 -1.63 7.22 8.81
CA THR A 273 -2.57 7.20 7.68
C THR A 273 -3.57 6.06 7.85
N HIS A 274 -3.12 4.84 8.16
CA HIS A 274 -4.00 3.68 8.36
C HIS A 274 -4.95 3.82 9.56
N LEU A 275 -4.52 4.41 10.68
CA LEU A 275 -5.40 4.68 11.82
C LEU A 275 -6.43 5.79 11.53
N LEU A 276 -6.04 6.79 10.75
CA LEU A 276 -6.89 7.93 10.38
C LEU A 276 -7.79 7.63 9.18
N PHE A 277 -7.63 6.48 8.52
CA PHE A 277 -8.31 6.19 7.27
C PHE A 277 -9.85 6.14 7.38
N ASP A 278 -10.41 5.69 8.51
CA ASP A 278 -11.86 5.74 8.74
C ASP A 278 -12.37 7.18 8.91
N THR A 279 -11.56 8.07 9.49
CA THR A 279 -11.83 9.52 9.56
C THR A 279 -11.90 10.11 8.16
N PHE A 280 -10.91 9.80 7.31
CA PHE A 280 -10.88 10.21 5.90
C PHE A 280 -12.13 9.71 5.15
N LYS A 281 -12.46 8.42 5.21
CA LYS A 281 -13.64 7.85 4.55
C LYS A 281 -14.93 8.53 4.98
N LYS A 282 -15.08 8.82 6.27
CA LYS A 282 -16.28 9.48 6.81
C LYS A 282 -16.44 10.89 6.27
N VAL A 283 -15.36 11.68 6.24
CA VAL A 283 -15.38 13.04 5.66
C VAL A 283 -15.61 12.99 4.15
N MET A 284 -14.93 12.10 3.42
CA MET A 284 -15.13 11.89 1.98
C MET A 284 -16.58 11.52 1.64
N SER A 285 -17.19 10.61 2.40
CA SER A 285 -18.56 10.12 2.15
C SER A 285 -19.63 11.18 2.39
N SER A 286 -19.29 12.32 3.00
CA SER A 286 -20.22 13.44 3.14
C SER A 286 -20.54 14.11 1.79
N GLY A 287 -19.68 13.97 0.78
CA GLY A 287 -19.83 14.62 -0.52
C GLY A 287 -19.68 16.14 -0.49
N LYS A 288 -19.26 16.73 0.63
CA LYS A 288 -19.16 18.19 0.81
C LYS A 288 -17.90 18.81 0.18
N TYR A 289 -16.84 18.03 0.02
CA TYR A 289 -15.51 18.52 -0.38
C TYR A 289 -14.94 17.69 -1.53
N GLU A 290 -14.10 18.34 -2.35
CA GLU A 290 -13.38 17.69 -3.45
C GLU A 290 -12.36 16.67 -2.94
N TYR A 291 -12.26 15.51 -3.60
CA TYR A 291 -11.38 14.41 -3.18
C TYR A 291 -9.93 14.86 -2.95
N SER A 292 -9.37 15.64 -3.88
CA SER A 292 -7.97 16.08 -3.79
C SER A 292 -7.70 16.92 -2.55
N LEU A 293 -8.68 17.74 -2.14
CA LEU A 293 -8.53 18.60 -0.96
C LEU A 293 -8.63 17.78 0.33
N VAL A 294 -9.60 16.86 0.42
CA VAL A 294 -9.74 16.00 1.60
C VAL A 294 -8.54 15.08 1.74
N TYR A 295 -8.05 14.51 0.64
CA TYR A 295 -6.87 13.65 0.64
C TYR A 295 -5.64 14.41 1.12
N LYS A 296 -5.40 15.61 0.59
CA LYS A 296 -4.33 16.51 1.02
C LYS A 296 -4.42 16.83 2.52
N ALA A 297 -5.59 17.23 3.00
CA ALA A 297 -5.83 17.53 4.41
C ALA A 297 -5.61 16.29 5.31
N TYR A 298 -5.95 15.10 4.84
CA TYR A 298 -5.75 13.83 5.54
C TYR A 298 -4.28 13.44 5.65
N GLU A 299 -3.50 13.52 4.57
CA GLU A 299 -2.05 13.28 4.59
C GLU A 299 -1.36 14.26 5.54
N SER A 300 -1.70 15.56 5.45
CA SER A 300 -1.15 16.57 6.37
C SER A 300 -1.58 16.37 7.83
N LEU A 301 -2.75 15.76 8.08
CA LEU A 301 -3.18 15.43 9.43
C LEU A 301 -2.33 14.28 10.01
N ALA A 302 -2.01 13.28 9.19
CA ALA A 302 -1.08 12.24 9.57
C ALA A 302 0.31 12.83 9.86
N ALA A 303 0.83 13.69 8.99
CA ALA A 303 2.12 14.36 9.21
C ALA A 303 2.13 15.21 10.50
N PHE A 304 1.05 15.96 10.77
CA PHE A 304 0.89 16.75 11.99
C PHE A 304 1.00 15.90 13.26
N TYR A 305 0.28 14.77 13.32
CA TYR A 305 0.37 13.85 14.45
C TYR A 305 1.73 13.14 14.49
N ASN A 306 2.29 12.76 13.34
CA ASN A 306 3.60 12.12 13.26
C ASN A 306 4.68 12.98 13.92
N ASN A 307 4.67 14.29 13.65
CA ASN A 307 5.57 15.27 14.25
C ASN A 307 5.38 15.35 15.79
N LYS A 308 4.13 15.43 16.25
CA LYS A 308 3.80 15.47 17.69
C LYS A 308 4.14 14.18 18.44
N ILE A 309 3.91 13.03 17.82
CA ILE A 309 4.02 11.68 18.43
C ILE A 309 5.46 11.22 18.51
N ILE A 310 6.21 11.32 17.41
CA ILE A 310 7.56 10.79 17.40
C ILE A 310 8.56 11.80 17.99
N PHE A 311 8.36 13.11 17.78
CA PHE A 311 9.45 14.07 17.98
C PHE A 311 9.03 15.41 18.59
N SER A 312 8.30 15.40 19.70
CA SER A 312 8.09 16.60 20.55
C SER A 312 9.37 17.34 21.00
N ASN A 313 10.57 16.85 20.63
CA ASN A 313 11.89 17.42 20.90
C ASN A 313 12.89 17.39 19.71
N ARG A 314 12.51 17.12 18.45
CA ARG A 314 13.42 17.14 17.28
C ARG A 314 12.73 17.63 16.00
N ASP A 315 13.48 18.32 15.14
CA ASP A 315 13.04 18.65 13.78
C ASP A 315 12.93 17.37 12.92
N LEU A 316 11.87 17.26 12.11
CA LEU A 316 11.72 16.16 11.14
C LEU A 316 12.83 16.22 10.10
N SER A 317 13.29 15.05 9.66
CA SER A 317 14.20 14.95 8.51
C SER A 317 13.46 14.68 7.19
N VAL A 318 12.24 14.15 7.26
CA VAL A 318 11.34 14.02 6.11
C VAL A 318 10.67 15.36 5.83
N ASP A 319 10.81 15.82 4.59
CA ASP A 319 9.95 16.83 4.01
C ASP A 319 8.86 16.11 3.21
N PHE A 320 7.61 16.31 3.60
CA PHE A 320 6.45 15.72 2.93
C PHE A 320 5.75 16.77 2.03
N ASP A 321 6.50 17.77 1.55
CA ASP A 321 6.12 18.98 0.81
C ASP A 321 5.07 18.82 -0.33
N ASP A 322 4.78 17.60 -0.78
CA ASP A 322 3.82 17.30 -1.85
C ASP A 322 2.35 17.69 -1.51
N TYR A 323 2.04 17.99 -0.24
CA TYR A 323 0.67 18.25 0.23
C TYR A 323 0.46 19.62 0.90
N ASP A 324 1.29 20.63 0.65
CA ASP A 324 1.20 21.97 1.30
C ASP A 324 1.09 21.83 2.82
N GLU A 325 1.89 20.90 3.32
CA GLU A 325 1.78 20.45 4.69
C GLU A 325 2.11 21.54 5.68
N VAL A 326 3.00 22.46 5.31
CA VAL A 326 3.34 23.63 6.13
C VAL A 326 2.07 24.42 6.47
N HIS A 327 1.22 24.69 5.48
CA HIS A 327 0.00 25.47 5.70
C HIS A 327 -1.02 24.69 6.53
N PHE A 328 -1.26 23.41 6.21
CA PHE A 328 -2.16 22.58 7.02
C PHE A 328 -1.64 22.37 8.44
N PHE A 329 -0.34 22.24 8.63
CA PHE A 329 0.28 22.07 9.93
C PHE A 329 0.04 23.30 10.80
N GLU A 330 0.22 24.51 10.26
CA GLU A 330 -0.10 25.75 10.96
C GLU A 330 -1.58 25.80 11.37
N ILE A 331 -2.48 25.47 10.44
CA ILE A 331 -3.93 25.41 10.69
C ILE A 331 -4.25 24.42 11.81
N TYR A 332 -3.79 23.17 11.71
CA TYR A 332 -4.04 22.13 12.71
C TYR A 332 -3.42 22.48 14.07
N ASN A 333 -2.24 23.06 14.08
CA ASN A 333 -1.60 23.50 15.33
C ASN A 333 -2.41 24.61 16.01
N GLN A 334 -2.92 25.58 15.26
CA GLN A 334 -3.78 26.65 15.80
C GLN A 334 -5.10 26.09 16.34
N ILE A 335 -5.79 25.23 15.57
CA ILE A 335 -7.05 24.62 15.99
C ILE A 335 -6.83 23.80 17.27
N HIS A 336 -5.83 22.93 17.28
CA HIS A 336 -5.54 22.06 18.42
C HIS A 336 -5.06 22.84 19.65
N LYS A 337 -4.36 23.96 19.49
CA LYS A 337 -4.00 24.83 20.63
C LYS A 337 -5.22 25.46 21.29
N ASN A 338 -6.22 25.83 20.48
CA ASN A 338 -7.45 26.45 20.95
C ASN A 338 -8.47 25.42 21.46
N THR A 339 -8.42 24.18 20.97
CA THR A 339 -9.33 23.10 21.36
C THR A 339 -8.56 21.76 21.40
N PRO A 340 -7.84 21.46 22.49
CA PRO A 340 -7.00 20.26 22.58
C PRO A 340 -7.77 18.93 22.46
N ASP A 341 -9.03 18.88 22.92
CA ASP A 341 -9.86 17.67 22.92
C ASP A 341 -10.74 17.55 21.66
N ILE A 342 -10.36 18.23 20.57
CA ILE A 342 -11.10 18.19 19.31
C ILE A 342 -11.07 16.78 18.70
N SER A 343 -12.23 16.30 18.23
CA SER A 343 -12.29 15.01 17.53
C SER A 343 -11.51 15.05 16.21
N LEU A 344 -10.97 13.90 15.78
CA LEU A 344 -10.21 13.80 14.52
C LEU A 344 -11.06 14.21 13.31
N GLU A 345 -12.33 13.82 13.27
CA GLU A 345 -13.26 14.24 12.22
C GLU A 345 -13.43 15.75 12.18
N GLU A 346 -13.63 16.38 13.34
CA GLU A 346 -13.84 17.83 13.41
C GLU A 346 -12.55 18.59 13.11
N LEU A 347 -11.39 18.07 13.53
CA LEU A 347 -10.09 18.64 13.20
C LEU A 347 -9.84 18.62 11.69
N LEU A 348 -10.08 17.48 11.04
CA LEU A 348 -9.96 17.35 9.58
C LEU A 348 -10.90 18.32 8.84
N VAL A 349 -12.18 18.37 9.25
CA VAL A 349 -13.18 19.26 8.64
C VAL A 349 -12.81 20.74 8.82
N LYS A 350 -12.45 21.17 10.03
CA LYS A 350 -12.04 22.56 10.27
C LYS A 350 -10.76 22.91 9.53
N GLY A 351 -9.82 21.97 9.42
CA GLY A 351 -8.62 22.16 8.62
C GLY A 351 -8.94 22.47 7.16
N ILE A 352 -9.82 21.67 6.55
CA ILE A 352 -10.30 21.89 5.17
C ILE A 352 -11.01 23.24 5.02
N GLU A 353 -11.89 23.58 5.97
CA GLU A 353 -12.65 24.83 5.93
C GLU A 353 -11.77 26.07 6.09
N GLU A 354 -10.76 26.03 6.96
CA GLU A 354 -9.83 27.14 7.15
C GLU A 354 -8.89 27.28 5.95
N TYR A 355 -8.40 26.17 5.39
CA TYR A 355 -7.58 26.18 4.18
C TYR A 355 -8.30 26.80 2.97
N SER A 356 -9.64 26.72 2.95
CA SER A 356 -10.46 27.22 1.85
C SER A 356 -10.89 28.69 1.99
N ARG A 357 -10.51 29.37 3.09
CA ARG A 357 -10.76 30.80 3.30
C ARG A 357 -9.63 31.63 2.71
#